data_AF-A0A0F9KB34-F1
#
_entry.id   AF-A0A0F9KB34-F1
#
_cell.length_a   1.000
_cell.length_b   1.000
_cell.length_c   1.000
_cell.angle_alpha   90.00
_cell.angle_beta   90.00
_cell.angle_gamma   90.00
#
_symmetry.space_group_name_H-M   'P 1'
#
loop_
_entity.id
_entity.type
_entity.pdbx_description
1 polymer ?
#
loop_
_entity_poly.entity_id
_entity_poly.type
_entity_poly.pdbx_seq_one_letter_code
_entity_poly.pdbx_strand_id
1 'polypeptide(L)'
;VSGRKSGSGSSGRYILGSKSIDWLRMGKDDFNRKEIESHSSELTNKRIDPILQNVNQIEYNLNVKYMPSIQDAMPYHAVLFTLWNETKSFYRANDKLWGEVQQCIGEGEQAMVFLRSSGPEAVKQYHVEWLIKNCKKLRSLMHYGMQSMGYFYRFGKRDPGSIKEHILLFRQKKWKAKETKNEVPKPDN
;
A
#
# COMPACT_ATOMS: atom_id res chain seq x y z
N VAL A 1 73.48 -26.14 6.84
CA VAL A 1 72.75 -26.92 7.86
C VAL A 1 71.28 -26.93 7.44
N SER A 2 70.88 -27.83 6.53
CA SER A 2 70.23 -29.14 6.82
C SER A 2 68.94 -28.98 7.64
N GLY A 3 67.77 -29.52 7.31
CA GLY A 3 67.25 -30.41 6.26
C GLY A 3 65.71 -30.50 6.46
N ARG A 4 64.90 -30.65 5.40
CA ARG A 4 64.25 -31.91 4.94
C ARG A 4 63.30 -32.52 5.99
N LYS A 5 62.01 -32.85 5.75
CA LYS A 5 61.29 -33.55 4.64
C LYS A 5 59.77 -33.45 4.94
N SER A 6 58.86 -33.10 4.02
CA SER A 6 58.19 -33.90 2.95
C SER A 6 57.22 -35.00 3.43
N GLY A 7 55.97 -34.92 2.96
CA GLY A 7 54.98 -36.01 2.84
C GLY A 7 53.63 -35.42 2.39
N SER A 8 53.37 -35.27 1.09
CA SER A 8 52.81 -36.26 0.15
C SER A 8 51.35 -36.65 0.47
N GLY A 9 50.43 -36.16 -0.35
CA GLY A 9 49.03 -36.56 -0.37
C GLY A 9 48.31 -35.92 -1.55
N SER A 10 48.60 -36.40 -2.75
CA SER A 10 47.84 -36.03 -3.95
C SER A 10 46.47 -36.72 -3.94
N SER A 11 45.57 -36.16 -4.75
CA SER A 11 44.42 -36.81 -5.38
C SER A 11 43.11 -36.80 -4.62
N GLY A 12 42.19 -35.97 -5.13
CA GLY A 12 40.77 -36.06 -4.78
C GLY A 12 39.94 -34.88 -5.24
N ARG A 13 39.88 -34.60 -6.55
CA ARG A 13 38.72 -33.86 -7.09
C ARG A 13 37.50 -34.76 -6.94
N TYR A 14 36.59 -34.38 -6.07
CA TYR A 14 35.18 -34.74 -6.20
C TYR A 14 34.38 -33.44 -6.26
N ILE A 15 33.89 -33.12 -7.45
CA ILE A 15 32.76 -32.21 -7.63
C ILE A 15 31.53 -33.07 -7.40
N LEU A 16 30.81 -32.81 -6.32
CA LEU A 16 29.40 -33.17 -6.18
C LEU A 16 28.75 -32.14 -5.27
N GLY A 17 27.72 -31.49 -5.83
CA GLY A 17 27.10 -30.31 -5.28
C GLY A 17 26.54 -30.52 -3.88
N SER A 18 26.84 -29.57 -3.01
CA SER A 18 26.04 -29.27 -1.84
C SER A 18 25.99 -27.75 -1.69
N LYS A 19 24.92 -27.16 -2.25
CA LYS A 19 24.44 -25.89 -1.72
C LYS A 19 24.01 -26.21 -0.29
N SER A 20 24.87 -25.96 0.69
CA SER A 20 24.46 -25.81 2.08
C SER A 20 23.53 -24.59 2.10
N ILE A 21 22.23 -24.86 2.09
CA ILE A 21 21.24 -23.83 2.36
C ILE A 21 21.24 -23.66 3.88
N ASP A 22 21.94 -22.64 4.35
CA ASP A 22 21.90 -22.17 5.72
C ASP A 22 20.49 -21.63 6.03
N TRP A 23 19.54 -22.50 6.37
CA TRP A 23 18.21 -22.11 6.85
C TRP A 23 18.16 -21.88 8.37
N LEU A 24 19.29 -21.92 9.10
CA LEU A 24 19.26 -21.99 10.56
C LEU A 24 20.21 -21.00 11.24
N ARG A 25 20.10 -19.73 10.86
CA ARG A 25 20.44 -18.58 11.73
C ARG A 25 19.43 -17.43 11.54
N MET A 26 18.14 -17.73 11.65
CA MET A 26 17.19 -16.67 12.02
C MET A 26 17.32 -16.45 13.52
N GLY A 27 18.05 -15.40 13.91
CA GLY A 27 18.17 -15.00 15.30
C GLY A 27 16.80 -14.70 15.88
N LYS A 28 16.60 -14.98 17.18
CA LYS A 28 15.38 -14.61 17.92
C LYS A 28 14.97 -13.14 17.73
N ASP A 29 15.92 -12.28 17.41
CA ASP A 29 15.70 -10.84 17.19
C ASP A 29 14.96 -10.51 15.88
N ASP A 30 15.00 -11.38 14.87
CA ASP A 30 14.30 -11.15 13.58
C ASP A 30 12.79 -11.38 13.68
N PHE A 31 12.35 -12.25 14.59
CA PHE A 31 10.92 -12.49 14.83
C PHE A 31 10.27 -11.30 15.53
N ASN A 32 10.93 -10.74 16.55
CA ASN A 32 10.44 -9.57 17.26
C ASN A 32 10.34 -8.34 16.35
N ARG A 33 11.34 -8.10 15.48
CA ARG A 33 11.32 -6.93 14.58
C ARG A 33 10.18 -6.99 13.57
N LYS A 34 9.91 -8.16 12.96
CA LYS A 34 8.80 -8.34 12.02
C LYS A 34 7.43 -8.27 12.71
N GLU A 35 7.32 -8.74 13.96
CA GLU A 35 6.09 -8.60 14.74
C GLU A 35 5.83 -7.13 15.14
N ILE A 36 6.87 -6.41 15.59
CA ILE A 36 6.79 -4.97 15.92
C ILE A 36 6.45 -4.13 14.66
N GLU A 37 7.03 -4.47 13.50
CA GLU A 37 6.69 -3.84 12.22
C GLU A 37 5.26 -4.18 11.78
N SER A 38 4.75 -5.38 12.08
CA SER A 38 3.36 -5.76 11.80
C SER A 38 2.36 -4.98 12.66
N HIS A 39 2.63 -4.82 13.96
CA HIS A 39 1.74 -4.10 14.89
C HIS A 39 1.76 -2.58 14.69
N SER A 40 2.93 -2.01 14.36
CA SER A 40 3.01 -0.58 14.02
C SER A 40 2.26 -0.25 12.73
N SER A 41 2.26 -1.17 11.76
CA SER A 41 1.47 -1.03 10.54
C SER A 41 -0.03 -1.21 10.74
N GLU A 42 -0.45 -2.11 11.63
CA GLU A 42 -1.87 -2.30 11.96
C GLU A 42 -2.46 -1.07 12.67
N LEU A 43 -1.71 -0.48 13.61
CA LEU A 43 -2.12 0.76 14.28
C LEU A 43 -2.18 1.96 13.32
N THR A 44 -1.24 2.04 12.38
CA THR A 44 -1.22 3.09 11.34
C THR A 44 -2.42 2.93 10.40
N ASN A 45 -2.75 1.70 10.00
CA ASN A 45 -3.93 1.42 9.19
C ASN A 45 -5.23 1.78 9.94
N LYS A 46 -5.36 1.39 11.22
CA LYS A 46 -6.50 1.75 12.07
C LYS A 46 -6.72 3.26 12.19
N ARG A 47 -5.69 4.09 12.00
CA ARG A 47 -5.79 5.56 12.00
C ARG A 47 -6.16 6.12 10.62
N ILE A 48 -5.58 5.57 9.56
CA ILE A 48 -5.78 6.07 8.19
C ILE A 48 -7.15 5.62 7.64
N ASP A 49 -7.62 4.42 7.97
CA ASP A 49 -8.88 3.88 7.42
C ASP A 49 -10.11 4.75 7.72
N PRO A 50 -10.34 5.24 8.96
CA PRO A 50 -11.42 6.19 9.24
C PRO A 50 -11.29 7.50 8.45
N ILE A 51 -10.05 7.98 8.25
CA ILE A 51 -9.80 9.20 7.47
C ILE A 51 -10.20 8.95 6.02
N LEU A 52 -9.78 7.84 5.41
CA LEU A 52 -10.16 7.46 4.04
C LEU A 52 -11.67 7.29 3.88
N GLN A 53 -12.36 6.72 4.87
CA GLN A 53 -13.82 6.65 4.87
C GLN A 53 -14.44 8.05 4.85
N ASN A 54 -13.93 8.99 5.64
CA ASN A 54 -14.38 10.39 5.62
C ASN A 54 -14.08 11.07 4.27
N VAL A 55 -12.90 10.85 3.68
CA VAL A 55 -12.57 11.37 2.33
C VAL A 55 -13.58 10.83 1.30
N ASN A 56 -13.87 9.53 1.34
CA ASN A 56 -14.84 8.88 0.45
C ASN A 56 -16.24 9.46 0.61
N GLN A 57 -16.71 9.61 1.85
CA GLN A 57 -18.04 10.14 2.13
C GLN A 57 -18.19 11.58 1.67
N ILE A 58 -17.22 12.44 1.96
CA ILE A 58 -17.23 13.85 1.55
C ILE A 58 -17.19 13.96 0.02
N GLU A 59 -16.34 13.19 -0.65
CA GLU A 59 -16.27 13.22 -2.11
C GLU A 59 -17.56 12.69 -2.75
N TYR A 60 -18.16 11.64 -2.20
CA TYR A 60 -19.46 11.15 -2.66
C TYR A 60 -20.52 12.25 -2.55
N ASN A 61 -20.64 12.89 -1.38
CA ASN A 61 -21.58 13.98 -1.15
C ASN A 61 -21.34 15.16 -2.10
N LEU A 62 -20.09 15.47 -2.43
CA LEU A 62 -19.74 16.51 -3.40
C LEU A 62 -20.16 16.14 -4.82
N ASN A 63 -19.96 14.89 -5.23
CA ASN A 63 -20.24 14.46 -6.61
C ASN A 63 -21.74 14.30 -6.91
N VAL A 64 -22.58 14.10 -5.90
CA VAL A 64 -24.04 14.02 -6.07
C VAL A 64 -24.71 15.40 -6.07
N LYS A 65 -24.00 16.46 -5.67
CA LYS A 65 -24.53 17.83 -5.65
C LYS A 65 -24.38 18.48 -7.01
N TYR A 66 -25.47 19.09 -7.50
CA TYR A 66 -25.45 19.89 -8.73
C TYR A 66 -24.55 21.14 -8.60
N MET A 67 -24.58 21.80 -7.44
CA MET A 67 -23.79 23.00 -7.18
C MET A 67 -23.16 22.93 -5.78
N PRO A 68 -21.90 22.47 -5.67
CA PRO A 68 -21.17 22.43 -4.41
C PRO A 68 -20.97 23.83 -3.81
N SER A 69 -21.07 23.95 -2.48
CA SER A 69 -20.82 25.21 -1.78
C SER A 69 -19.46 25.23 -1.08
N ILE A 70 -19.11 26.37 -0.48
CA ILE A 70 -17.93 26.54 0.37
C ILE A 70 -17.93 25.50 1.52
N GLN A 71 -19.09 25.25 2.12
CA GLN A 71 -19.28 24.28 3.20
C GLN A 71 -19.04 22.83 2.75
N ASP A 72 -19.03 22.57 1.44
CA ASP A 72 -18.68 21.27 0.89
C ASP A 72 -17.20 21.17 0.51
N ALA A 73 -16.67 22.24 -0.10
CA ALA A 73 -15.29 22.26 -0.59
C ALA A 73 -14.25 22.34 0.54
N MET A 74 -14.52 23.14 1.59
CA MET A 74 -13.56 23.33 2.68
C MET A 74 -13.33 22.06 3.52
N PRO A 75 -14.37 21.30 3.94
CA PRO A 75 -14.16 20.03 4.63
C PRO A 75 -13.40 19.02 3.77
N TYR A 76 -13.59 19.04 2.44
CA TYR A 76 -12.86 18.13 1.56
C TYR A 76 -11.36 18.39 1.59
N HIS A 77 -10.95 19.66 1.54
CA HIS A 77 -9.53 20.00 1.70
C HIS A 77 -9.01 19.64 3.09
N ALA A 78 -9.77 19.95 4.14
CA ALA A 78 -9.36 19.68 5.52
C ALA A 78 -9.11 18.19 5.78
N VAL A 79 -9.99 17.30 5.30
CA VAL A 79 -9.81 15.86 5.48
C VAL A 79 -8.61 15.32 4.68
N LEU A 80 -8.37 15.85 3.48
CA LEU A 80 -7.20 15.49 2.67
C LEU A 80 -5.90 15.97 3.30
N PHE A 81 -5.91 17.14 3.94
CA PHE A 81 -4.76 17.65 4.69
C PHE A 81 -4.47 16.80 5.94
N THR A 82 -5.50 16.35 6.65
CA THR A 82 -5.35 15.38 7.74
C THR A 82 -4.75 14.07 7.23
N LEU A 83 -5.26 13.53 6.11
CA LEU A 83 -4.71 12.34 5.48
C LEU A 83 -3.24 12.53 5.09
N TRP A 84 -2.88 13.68 4.53
CA TRP A 84 -1.49 14.01 4.23
C TRP A 84 -0.61 13.98 5.49
N ASN A 85 -1.05 14.58 6.59
CA ASN A 85 -0.24 14.60 7.81
C ASN A 85 0.06 13.21 8.37
N GLU A 86 -0.90 12.29 8.27
CA GLU A 86 -0.72 10.90 8.66
C GLU A 86 0.12 10.09 7.66
N THR A 87 0.12 10.47 6.38
CA THR A 87 0.72 9.65 5.31
C THR A 87 1.99 10.25 4.70
N LYS A 88 2.38 11.48 5.03
CA LYS A 88 3.50 12.21 4.39
C LYS A 88 4.80 11.41 4.31
N SER A 89 5.10 10.59 5.32
CA SER A 89 6.29 9.73 5.31
C SER A 89 6.35 8.78 4.10
N PHE A 90 5.22 8.41 3.51
CA PHE A 90 5.12 7.50 2.37
C PHE A 90 5.64 8.12 1.07
N TYR A 91 5.71 9.44 0.99
CA TYR A 91 6.04 10.17 -0.24
C TYR A 91 7.49 10.64 -0.29
N ARG A 92 8.23 10.58 0.83
CA ARG A 92 9.61 11.09 0.94
C ARG A 92 10.61 10.39 0.03
N ALA A 93 10.33 9.16 -0.41
CA ALA A 93 11.20 8.42 -1.31
C ALA A 93 11.06 8.85 -2.78
N ASN A 94 10.03 9.66 -3.11
CA ASN A 94 9.74 10.12 -4.46
C ASN A 94 9.63 11.65 -4.44
N ASP A 95 10.76 12.33 -4.63
CA ASP A 95 10.87 13.80 -4.58
C ASP A 95 9.89 14.50 -5.52
N LYS A 96 9.64 13.92 -6.70
CA LYS A 96 8.69 14.46 -7.67
C LYS A 96 7.26 14.42 -7.12
N LEU A 97 6.83 13.25 -6.65
CA LEU A 97 5.49 13.08 -6.08
C LEU A 97 5.31 13.92 -4.82
N TRP A 98 6.34 13.99 -3.97
CA TRP A 98 6.37 14.86 -2.79
C TRP A 98 6.14 16.32 -3.18
N GLY A 99 6.90 16.82 -4.17
CA GLY A 99 6.77 18.18 -4.68
C GLY A 99 5.38 18.49 -5.23
N GLU A 100 4.81 17.59 -6.03
CA GLU A 100 3.46 17.74 -6.58
C GLU A 100 2.38 17.78 -5.50
N VAL A 101 2.49 16.93 -4.46
CA VAL A 101 1.56 16.92 -3.33
C VAL A 101 1.69 18.20 -2.51
N GLN A 102 2.92 18.64 -2.21
CA GLN A 102 3.18 19.89 -1.50
C GLN A 102 2.63 21.11 -2.25
N GLN A 103 2.80 21.15 -3.57
CA GLN A 103 2.22 22.20 -4.40
C GLN A 103 0.69 22.22 -4.27
N CYS A 104 0.04 21.06 -4.40
CA CYS A 104 -1.42 20.96 -4.23
C CYS A 104 -1.89 21.39 -2.84
N ILE A 105 -1.13 21.08 -1.79
CA ILE A 105 -1.45 21.54 -0.43
C ILE A 105 -1.37 23.06 -0.37
N GLY A 106 -0.27 23.67 -0.83
CA GLY A 106 -0.10 25.12 -0.83
C GLY A 106 -1.18 25.85 -1.63
N GLU A 107 -1.51 25.37 -2.83
CA GLU A 107 -2.62 25.92 -3.64
C GLU A 107 -3.97 25.80 -2.91
N GLY A 108 -4.20 24.67 -2.23
CA GLY A 108 -5.41 24.44 -1.44
C GLY A 108 -5.51 25.33 -0.21
N GLU A 109 -4.41 25.55 0.50
CA GLU A 109 -4.36 26.47 1.65
C GLU A 109 -4.62 27.91 1.22
N GLN A 110 -4.06 28.36 0.09
CA GLN A 110 -4.33 29.68 -0.48
C GLN A 110 -5.82 29.84 -0.82
N ALA A 111 -6.41 28.84 -1.48
CA ALA A 111 -7.84 28.82 -1.77
C ALA A 111 -8.70 28.86 -0.50
N MET A 112 -8.33 28.07 0.51
CA MET A 112 -9.00 28.04 1.81
C MET A 112 -8.92 29.37 2.56
N VAL A 113 -7.79 30.06 2.48
CA VAL A 113 -7.65 31.41 3.07
C VAL A 113 -8.57 32.37 2.35
N PHE A 114 -8.51 32.42 1.01
CA PHE A 114 -9.38 33.29 0.20
C PHE A 114 -10.87 33.06 0.49
N LEU A 115 -11.33 31.81 0.49
CA LEU A 115 -12.74 31.47 0.74
C LEU A 115 -13.20 31.82 2.16
N ARG A 116 -12.31 31.82 3.15
CA ARG A 116 -12.62 32.19 4.53
C ARG A 116 -12.60 33.70 4.79
N SER A 117 -11.68 34.40 4.16
CA SER A 117 -11.44 35.83 4.42
C SER A 117 -12.29 36.75 3.53
N SER A 118 -12.80 36.24 2.41
CA SER A 118 -13.52 37.04 1.44
C SER A 118 -15.00 37.13 1.78
N GLY A 119 -15.59 38.31 1.59
CA GLY A 119 -17.03 38.50 1.71
C GLY A 119 -17.81 37.73 0.64
N PRO A 120 -19.12 37.49 0.85
CA PRO A 120 -19.96 36.70 -0.06
C PRO A 120 -20.01 37.25 -1.48
N GLU A 121 -19.80 38.55 -1.68
CA GLU A 121 -19.79 39.18 -3.01
C GLU A 121 -18.51 38.88 -3.82
N ALA A 122 -17.38 38.62 -3.14
CA ALA A 122 -16.12 38.31 -3.79
C ALA A 122 -16.00 36.82 -4.16
N VAL A 123 -16.67 35.93 -3.41
CA VAL A 123 -16.61 34.49 -3.65
C VAL A 123 -17.60 34.08 -4.75
N LYS A 124 -17.06 33.91 -5.96
CA LYS A 124 -17.79 33.28 -7.07
C LYS A 124 -17.65 31.75 -7.07
N GLN A 125 -18.60 31.08 -7.73
CA GLN A 125 -18.64 29.61 -7.84
C GLN A 125 -17.33 28.98 -8.35
N TYR A 126 -16.64 29.63 -9.29
CA TYR A 126 -15.38 29.10 -9.83
C TYR A 126 -14.28 28.96 -8.76
N HIS A 127 -14.32 29.74 -7.67
CA HIS A 127 -13.35 29.59 -6.57
C HIS A 127 -13.59 28.31 -5.78
N VAL A 128 -14.87 27.95 -5.59
CA VAL A 128 -15.28 26.70 -4.94
C VAL A 128 -14.85 25.51 -5.82
N GLU A 129 -15.11 25.60 -7.12
CA GLU A 129 -14.71 24.59 -8.10
C GLU A 129 -13.19 24.44 -8.22
N TRP A 130 -12.44 25.55 -8.13
CA TRP A 130 -10.99 25.52 -8.12
C TRP A 130 -10.45 24.70 -6.94
N LEU A 131 -10.97 24.93 -5.73
CA LEU A 131 -10.59 24.14 -4.55
C LEU A 131 -10.95 22.66 -4.73
N ILE A 132 -12.17 22.34 -5.20
CA ILE A 132 -12.59 20.95 -5.43
C ILE A 132 -11.70 20.26 -6.45
N LYS A 133 -11.37 20.93 -7.55
CA LYS A 133 -10.48 20.38 -8.59
C LYS A 133 -9.09 20.10 -8.03
N ASN A 134 -8.55 21.01 -7.24
CA ASN A 134 -7.27 20.80 -6.55
C ASN A 134 -7.36 19.63 -5.55
N CYS A 135 -8.44 19.52 -4.77
CA CYS A 135 -8.67 18.38 -3.87
C CYS A 135 -8.73 17.04 -4.59
N LYS A 136 -9.40 16.95 -5.75
CA LYS A 136 -9.42 15.73 -6.58
C LYS A 136 -8.03 15.35 -7.09
N LYS A 137 -7.23 16.34 -7.51
CA LYS A 137 -5.82 16.12 -7.90
C LYS A 137 -5.00 15.61 -6.70
N LEU A 138 -5.08 16.31 -5.57
CA LEU A 138 -4.40 15.94 -4.33
C LEU A 138 -4.75 14.50 -3.89
N ARG A 139 -6.04 14.14 -3.91
CA ARG A 139 -6.52 12.79 -3.61
C ARG A 139 -5.91 11.75 -4.54
N SER A 140 -5.88 12.03 -5.85
CA SER A 140 -5.29 11.11 -6.84
C SER A 140 -3.80 10.88 -6.60
N LEU A 141 -3.03 11.93 -6.32
CA LEU A 141 -1.61 11.84 -5.99
C LEU A 141 -1.37 11.06 -4.70
N MET A 142 -2.18 11.31 -3.67
CA MET A 142 -2.08 10.59 -2.40
C MET A 142 -2.42 9.10 -2.56
N HIS A 143 -3.47 8.78 -3.32
CA HIS A 143 -3.80 7.40 -3.68
C HIS A 143 -2.65 6.72 -4.42
N TYR A 144 -2.03 7.39 -5.39
CA TYR A 144 -0.89 6.85 -6.12
C TYR A 144 0.30 6.54 -5.18
N GLY A 145 0.65 7.47 -4.28
CA GLY A 145 1.72 7.23 -3.31
C GLY A 145 1.41 6.08 -2.34
N MET A 146 0.20 6.03 -1.79
CA MET A 146 -0.24 4.92 -0.93
C MET A 146 -0.26 3.57 -1.66
N GLN A 147 -0.66 3.54 -2.93
CA GLN A 147 -0.60 2.33 -3.78
C GLN A 147 0.84 1.86 -4.02
N SER A 148 1.76 2.79 -4.31
CA SER A 148 3.17 2.45 -4.53
C SER A 148 3.83 1.79 -3.32
N MET A 149 3.33 2.08 -2.11
CA MET A 149 3.77 1.50 -0.84
C MET A 149 2.99 0.24 -0.43
N GLY A 150 2.08 -0.23 -1.29
CA GLY A 150 1.25 -1.41 -1.01
C GLY A 150 0.25 -1.22 0.13
N TYR A 151 -0.09 0.02 0.52
CA TYR A 151 -1.03 0.30 1.63
C TYR A 151 -2.37 -0.43 1.42
N PHE A 152 -2.93 -0.32 0.22
CA PHE A 152 -4.18 -1.01 -0.16
C PHE A 152 -4.02 -2.52 -0.40
N TYR A 153 -2.80 -3.04 -0.36
CA TYR A 153 -2.46 -4.44 -0.63
C TYR A 153 -1.68 -5.09 0.52
N ARG A 154 -1.78 -4.56 1.75
CA ARG A 154 -1.26 -5.24 2.95
C ARG A 154 -2.18 -6.39 3.34
N PHE A 155 -2.11 -7.42 2.53
CA PHE A 155 -2.63 -8.75 2.79
C PHE A 155 -2.01 -9.28 4.08
N GLY A 156 -2.84 -9.80 4.98
CA GLY A 156 -2.34 -10.53 6.14
C GLY A 156 -1.46 -11.70 5.68
N LYS A 157 -0.65 -12.27 6.56
CA LYS A 157 0.24 -13.42 6.25
C LYS A 157 -0.44 -14.62 5.55
N ARG A 158 -1.78 -14.64 5.49
CA ARG A 158 -2.63 -15.68 4.89
C ARG A 158 -3.35 -15.25 3.61
N ASP A 159 -3.30 -13.98 3.24
CA ASP A 159 -3.95 -13.49 2.03
C ASP A 159 -2.97 -13.52 0.85
N PRO A 160 -3.42 -13.92 -0.35
CA PRO A 160 -2.58 -14.01 -1.55
C PRO A 160 -1.97 -12.63 -1.86
N GLY A 161 -0.66 -12.56 -1.73
CA GLY A 161 0.14 -11.36 -1.85
C GLY A 161 0.26 -10.92 -3.30
N SER A 162 -0.11 -9.67 -3.57
CA SER A 162 -0.05 -8.99 -4.87
C SER A 162 -1.20 -9.30 -5.84
N ILE A 163 -1.56 -8.29 -6.64
CA ILE A 163 -2.49 -8.39 -7.76
C ILE A 163 -2.13 -9.55 -8.71
N LYS A 164 -0.84 -9.91 -8.84
CA LYS A 164 -0.41 -11.03 -9.69
C LYS A 164 -0.89 -12.37 -9.15
N GLU A 165 -0.95 -12.56 -7.83
CA GLU A 165 -1.48 -13.78 -7.20
C GLU A 165 -3.01 -13.84 -7.28
N HIS A 166 -3.70 -12.70 -7.19
CA HIS A 166 -5.13 -12.65 -7.47
C HIS A 166 -5.46 -12.99 -8.92
N ILE A 167 -4.70 -12.44 -9.88
CA ILE A 167 -4.83 -12.81 -11.29
C ILE A 167 -4.53 -14.32 -11.47
N LEU A 168 -3.62 -14.91 -10.69
CA LEU A 168 -3.37 -16.36 -10.69
C LEU A 168 -4.56 -17.17 -10.17
N LEU A 169 -5.25 -16.73 -9.11
CA LEU A 169 -6.48 -17.35 -8.61
C LEU A 169 -7.59 -17.36 -9.66
N PHE A 170 -7.76 -16.25 -10.39
CA PHE A 170 -8.74 -16.16 -11.49
C PHE A 170 -8.25 -16.80 -12.81
N ARG A 171 -6.94 -17.07 -12.94
CA ARG A 171 -6.34 -17.80 -14.07
C ARG A 171 -6.33 -19.32 -13.89
N GLN A 172 -6.82 -19.87 -12.78
CA GLN A 172 -7.02 -21.30 -12.65
C GLN A 172 -8.12 -21.78 -13.61
N LYS A 173 -7.68 -22.05 -14.84
CA LYS A 173 -8.40 -22.82 -15.86
C LYS A 173 -8.80 -24.17 -15.27
N LYS A 174 -10.11 -24.40 -15.29
CA LYS A 174 -10.82 -25.69 -15.18
C LYS A 174 -10.57 -26.43 -13.86
N TRP A 175 -11.51 -26.25 -12.94
CA TRP A 175 -11.80 -27.21 -11.88
C TRP A 175 -12.01 -28.59 -12.54
N LYS A 176 -10.98 -29.44 -12.55
CA LYS A 176 -11.17 -30.85 -12.85
C LYS A 176 -11.86 -31.45 -11.63
N ALA A 177 -13.17 -31.65 -11.74
CA ALA A 177 -13.90 -32.50 -10.81
C ALA A 177 -13.13 -33.82 -10.70
N LYS A 178 -12.66 -34.16 -9.49
CA LYS A 178 -12.18 -35.50 -9.21
C LYS A 178 -13.39 -36.41 -9.40
N GLU A 179 -13.37 -37.23 -10.45
CA GLU A 179 -14.25 -38.38 -10.55
C GLU A 179 -14.01 -39.25 -9.31
N THR A 180 -15.00 -39.26 -8.41
CA THR A 180 -15.12 -40.27 -7.37
C THR A 180 -15.34 -41.60 -8.10
N LYS A 181 -14.29 -42.43 -8.16
CA LYS A 181 -14.46 -43.85 -8.44
C LYS A 181 -15.22 -44.45 -7.26
N ASN A 182 -16.54 -44.58 -7.41
CA ASN A 182 -17.34 -45.46 -6.57
C ASN A 182 -16.93 -46.89 -6.92
N GLU A 183 -16.06 -47.48 -6.12
CA GLU A 183 -15.90 -48.93 -6.10
C GLU A 183 -17.21 -49.52 -5.56
N VAL A 184 -17.97 -50.14 -6.46
CA VAL A 184 -19.14 -50.93 -6.10
C VAL A 184 -18.63 -52.16 -5.31
N PRO A 185 -19.09 -52.40 -4.08
CA PRO A 185 -18.72 -53.61 -3.36
C PRO A 185 -19.30 -54.81 -4.10
N LYS A 186 -18.47 -55.82 -4.38
CA LYS A 186 -18.95 -57.10 -4.89
C LYS A 186 -19.88 -57.74 -3.84
N PRO A 187 -20.99 -58.36 -4.25
CA PRO A 187 -21.82 -59.12 -3.32
C PRO A 187 -21.04 -60.35 -2.87
N ASP A 188 -21.03 -60.58 -1.56
CA ASP A 188 -20.53 -61.82 -0.97
C ASP A 188 -21.41 -62.98 -1.44
N ASN A 189 -20.76 -64.07 -1.85
CA ASN A 189 -21.39 -65.35 -2.19
C ASN A 189 -21.91 -66.06 -0.94
#